data_AF-A0A1V4WWP8-F1
#
_entry.id   AF-A0A1V4WWP8-F1
#
_cell.length_a   1.000
_cell.length_b   1.000
_cell.length_c   1.000
_cell.angle_alpha   90.00
_cell.angle_beta   90.00
_cell.angle_gamma   90.00
#
_symmetry.space_group_name_H-M   'P 1'
#
loop_
_entity.id
_entity.type
_entity.pdbx_description
1 polymer ?
#
loop_
_entity_poly.entity_id
_entity_poly.type
_entity_poly.pdbx_seq_one_letter_code
_entity_poly.pdbx_strand_id
1 'polypeptide(L)'
;MPPRRILTRFMDRKGFTLLELLIGAVVVFLVVLIALPMHAMRSKRTEQVSVKAQLHCIREAEETYRLRHGYYTDDASKLANWKQRTKRYHFRIRHASSTRFVAEANGDLNNDKICDDTWTIDENGVLANVK
;
A
#
# COMPACT_ATOMS: atom_id res chain seq x y z
N MET A 1 -60.95 59.09 1.74
CA MET A 1 -59.61 58.51 1.48
C MET A 1 -59.39 57.42 2.54
N PRO A 2 -59.36 56.12 2.19
CA PRO A 2 -59.22 55.07 3.21
C PRO A 2 -57.73 54.79 3.52
N PRO A 3 -57.37 54.42 4.76
CA PRO A 3 -55.99 54.13 5.12
C PRO A 3 -55.56 52.75 4.57
N ARG A 4 -54.38 52.69 3.95
CA ARG A 4 -53.73 51.44 3.51
C ARG A 4 -53.24 50.67 4.74
N ARG A 5 -53.82 49.51 5.02
CA ARG A 5 -53.27 48.54 5.98
C ARG A 5 -52.02 47.91 5.38
N ILE A 6 -50.87 48.18 5.99
CA ILE A 6 -49.60 47.53 5.67
C ILE A 6 -49.63 46.15 6.34
N LEU A 7 -49.75 45.08 5.55
CA LEU A 7 -49.62 43.71 6.02
C LEU A 7 -48.14 43.37 6.18
N THR A 8 -47.60 43.57 7.38
CA THR A 8 -46.29 43.02 7.76
C THR A 8 -46.40 41.50 7.81
N ARG A 9 -45.79 40.81 6.83
CA ARG A 9 -45.57 39.37 6.90
C ARG A 9 -44.62 39.08 8.05
N PHE A 10 -45.12 38.42 9.10
CA PHE A 10 -44.26 37.79 10.10
C PHE A 10 -43.47 36.69 9.39
N MET A 11 -42.14 36.85 9.30
CA MET A 11 -41.26 35.75 8.93
C MET A 11 -41.35 34.69 10.02
N ASP A 12 -41.89 33.54 9.65
CA ASP A 12 -42.07 32.35 10.48
C ASP A 12 -40.68 31.81 10.87
N ARG A 13 -40.17 32.24 12.03
CA ARG A 13 -38.90 31.75 12.57
C ARG A 13 -39.14 30.37 13.17
N LYS A 14 -39.05 29.34 12.32
CA LYS A 14 -39.06 27.95 12.76
C LYS A 14 -37.82 27.69 13.62
N GLY A 15 -38.01 27.58 14.93
CA GLY A 15 -36.99 27.17 15.88
C GLY A 15 -36.75 25.65 15.78
N PHE A 16 -35.49 25.25 15.86
CA PHE A 16 -35.09 23.84 15.90
C PHE A 16 -35.44 23.22 17.25
N THR A 17 -35.97 21.99 17.28
CA THR A 17 -36.29 21.33 18.55
C THR A 17 -35.06 20.65 19.13
N LEU A 18 -34.92 20.66 20.46
CA LEU A 18 -33.84 19.93 21.15
C LEU A 18 -33.89 18.42 20.87
N LEU A 19 -35.10 17.89 20.67
CA LEU A 19 -35.31 16.49 20.36
C LEU A 19 -34.77 16.12 18.97
N GLU A 20 -34.93 17.01 17.98
CA GLU A 20 -34.40 16.80 16.62
C GLU A 20 -32.87 16.81 16.61
N LEU A 21 -32.25 17.68 17.42
CA LEU A 21 -30.80 17.63 17.65
C LEU A 21 -30.37 16.30 18.27
N LEU A 22 -31.11 15.83 19.27
CA LEU A 22 -30.79 14.63 20.03
C LEU A 22 -30.83 13.39 19.14
N ILE A 23 -31.92 13.21 18.38
CA ILE A 23 -32.08 12.05 17.50
C ILE A 23 -31.10 12.14 16.33
N GLY A 24 -30.90 13.32 15.74
CA GLY A 24 -29.92 13.53 14.68
C GLY A 24 -28.50 13.19 15.11
N ALA A 25 -28.09 13.61 16.31
CA ALA A 25 -26.77 13.28 16.86
C ALA A 25 -26.58 11.77 17.03
N VAL A 26 -27.59 11.06 17.55
CA VAL A 26 -27.54 9.60 17.72
C VAL A 26 -27.36 8.86 16.39
N VAL A 27 -28.07 9.30 15.34
CA VAL A 27 -27.92 8.70 14.00
C VAL A 27 -26.52 8.95 13.43
N VAL A 28 -25.98 10.16 13.59
CA VAL A 28 -24.61 10.46 13.11
C VAL A 28 -23.57 9.62 13.85
N PHE A 29 -23.71 9.41 15.17
CA PHE A 29 -22.80 8.52 15.91
C PHE A 29 -22.87 7.07 15.41
N LEU A 30 -24.06 6.55 15.10
CA LEU A 30 -24.22 5.21 14.54
C LEU A 30 -23.55 5.07 13.17
N VAL A 31 -23.72 6.07 12.30
CA VAL A 31 -23.11 6.10 10.97
C VAL A 31 -21.59 6.17 11.08
N VAL A 32 -21.04 7.00 11.96
CA VAL A 32 -19.58 7.12 12.15
C VAL A 32 -18.96 5.80 12.64
N LEU A 33 -19.64 5.07 13.53
CA LEU A 33 -19.16 3.77 14.02
C LEU A 33 -19.05 2.73 12.90
N ILE A 34 -20.02 2.70 11.97
CA ILE A 34 -20.02 1.76 10.83
C ILE A 34 -19.08 2.24 9.72
N ALA A 35 -18.91 3.56 9.57
CA ALA A 35 -18.16 4.19 8.50
C ALA A 35 -16.64 4.27 8.75
N LEU A 36 -16.10 3.67 9.83
CA LEU A 36 -14.65 3.51 10.02
C LEU A 36 -14.21 2.11 9.54
N PRO A 37 -14.02 1.87 8.23
CA PRO A 37 -13.37 0.66 7.76
C PRO A 37 -11.90 0.70 8.21
N MET A 38 -11.47 -0.32 8.95
CA MET A 38 -10.09 -0.43 9.40
C MET A 38 -9.11 -0.50 8.21
N HIS A 39 -8.38 0.59 7.96
CA HIS A 39 -7.42 0.71 6.85
C HIS A 39 -6.08 -0.04 7.08
N ALA A 40 -5.82 -0.53 8.30
CA ALA A 40 -4.53 -1.07 8.70
C ALA A 40 -4.11 -2.33 7.91
N MET A 41 -5.05 -3.20 7.53
CA MET A 41 -4.72 -4.46 6.86
C MET A 41 -4.34 -4.29 5.38
N ARG A 42 -4.72 -3.16 4.76
CA ARG A 42 -4.44 -2.91 3.33
C ARG A 42 -2.98 -2.57 3.07
N SER A 43 -2.31 -1.88 4.00
CA SER A 43 -0.92 -1.44 3.84
C SER A 43 0.07 -2.61 3.68
N LYS A 44 -0.09 -3.66 4.51
CA LYS A 44 0.80 -4.84 4.45
C LYS A 44 0.70 -5.57 3.11
N ARG A 45 -0.53 -5.72 2.58
CA ARG A 45 -0.76 -6.36 1.28
C ARG A 45 -0.21 -5.52 0.13
N THR A 46 -0.39 -4.20 0.15
CA THR A 46 0.17 -3.33 -0.88
C THR A 46 1.70 -3.34 -0.88
N GLU A 47 2.32 -3.40 0.29
CA GLU A 47 3.78 -3.54 0.43
C GLU A 47 4.25 -4.87 -0.16
N GLN A 48 3.62 -6.00 0.18
CA GLN A 48 3.96 -7.30 -0.39
C GLN A 48 3.80 -7.35 -1.91
N VAL A 49 2.74 -6.74 -2.47
CA VAL A 49 2.57 -6.63 -3.94
C VAL A 49 3.72 -5.84 -4.55
N SER A 50 4.15 -4.74 -3.93
CA SER A 50 5.26 -3.92 -4.42
C SER A 50 6.62 -4.64 -4.36
N VAL A 51 6.82 -5.51 -3.37
CA VAL A 51 8.04 -6.32 -3.22
C VAL A 51 8.08 -7.41 -4.28
N LYS A 52 6.97 -8.12 -4.50
CA LYS A 52 6.86 -9.14 -5.55
C LYS A 52 7.10 -8.55 -6.94
N ALA A 53 6.50 -7.39 -7.23
CA ALA A 53 6.73 -6.68 -8.49
C ALA A 53 8.20 -6.28 -8.68
N GLN A 54 8.87 -5.86 -7.59
CA GLN A 54 10.30 -5.55 -7.62
C GLN A 54 11.17 -6.79 -7.84
N LEU A 55 10.85 -7.92 -7.20
CA LEU A 55 11.54 -9.20 -7.46
C LEU A 55 11.42 -9.63 -8.93
N HIS A 56 10.27 -9.44 -9.56
CA HIS A 56 10.13 -9.67 -11.01
C HIS A 56 10.99 -8.73 -11.86
N CYS A 57 11.11 -7.45 -11.47
CA CYS A 57 11.99 -6.50 -12.15
C CYS A 57 13.48 -6.91 -12.03
N ILE A 58 13.91 -7.42 -10.88
CA ILE A 58 15.26 -8.00 -10.72
C ILE A 58 15.44 -9.18 -11.67
N ARG A 59 14.47 -10.10 -11.74
CA ARG A 59 14.53 -11.26 -12.66
C ARG A 59 14.71 -10.83 -14.11
N GLU A 60 13.94 -9.86 -14.58
CA GLU A 60 14.04 -9.35 -15.96
C GLU A 60 15.39 -8.68 -16.21
N ALA A 61 15.90 -7.94 -15.23
CA ALA A 61 17.23 -7.32 -15.31
C ALA A 61 18.34 -8.38 -15.35
N GLU A 62 18.23 -9.43 -14.53
CA GLU A 62 19.14 -10.59 -14.50
C GLU A 62 19.12 -11.36 -15.82
N GLU A 63 17.93 -11.63 -16.39
CA GLU A 63 17.80 -12.25 -17.70
C GLU A 63 18.48 -11.43 -18.79
N THR A 64 18.28 -10.12 -18.78
CA THR A 64 18.94 -9.20 -19.72
C THR A 64 20.45 -9.15 -19.50
N TYR A 65 20.92 -9.27 -18.26
CA TYR A 65 22.35 -9.34 -17.95
C TYR A 65 22.97 -10.64 -18.46
N ARG A 66 22.30 -11.78 -18.24
CA ARG A 66 22.70 -13.09 -18.72
C ARG A 66 22.76 -13.15 -20.24
N LEU A 67 21.80 -12.55 -20.95
CA LEU A 67 21.84 -12.47 -22.42
C LEU A 67 23.08 -11.73 -22.95
N ARG A 68 23.65 -10.80 -22.17
CA ARG A 68 24.84 -10.03 -22.54
C ARG A 68 26.16 -10.66 -22.11
N HIS A 69 26.21 -11.29 -20.94
CA HIS A 69 27.46 -11.78 -20.35
C HIS A 69 27.56 -13.31 -20.28
N GLY A 70 26.45 -14.03 -20.52
CA GLY A 70 26.39 -15.50 -20.46
C GLY A 70 26.16 -16.08 -19.06
N TYR A 71 26.07 -15.25 -18.02
CA TYR A 71 25.85 -15.68 -16.63
C TYR A 71 25.01 -14.67 -15.83
N TYR A 72 24.38 -15.11 -14.73
CA TYR A 72 23.70 -14.25 -13.77
C TYR A 72 24.70 -13.61 -12.81
N THR A 73 24.43 -12.39 -12.37
CA THR A 73 25.32 -11.69 -11.42
C THR A 73 24.79 -11.80 -10.00
N ASP A 74 25.70 -11.78 -9.02
CA ASP A 74 25.37 -11.63 -7.60
C ASP A 74 25.32 -10.16 -7.15
N ASP A 75 25.73 -9.23 -8.03
CA ASP A 75 25.84 -7.81 -7.75
C ASP A 75 24.69 -7.05 -8.42
N ALA A 76 23.71 -6.66 -7.60
CA ALA A 76 22.55 -5.90 -8.04
C ALA A 76 22.89 -4.54 -8.67
N SER A 77 24.11 -4.02 -8.47
CA SER A 77 24.57 -2.75 -9.07
C SER A 77 24.87 -2.89 -10.56
N LYS A 78 25.15 -4.12 -11.04
CA LYS A 78 25.42 -4.42 -12.46
C LYS A 78 24.13 -4.60 -13.26
N LEU A 79 22.99 -4.69 -12.58
CA LEU A 79 21.68 -4.84 -13.20
C LEU A 79 21.18 -3.51 -13.75
N ALA A 80 20.90 -3.51 -15.05
CA ALA A 80 20.30 -2.36 -15.71
C ALA A 80 18.82 -2.22 -15.31
N ASN A 81 18.33 -0.99 -15.19
CA ASN A 81 16.92 -0.66 -14.94
C ASN A 81 16.34 -1.17 -13.61
N TRP A 82 17.19 -1.67 -12.71
CA TRP A 82 16.80 -2.05 -11.36
C TRP A 82 17.13 -0.92 -10.36
N LYS A 83 16.16 -0.58 -9.50
CA LYS A 83 16.39 0.29 -8.35
C LYS A 83 15.41 -0.05 -7.25
N GLN A 84 15.90 -0.15 -6.02
CA GLN A 84 15.05 -0.36 -4.85
C GLN A 84 14.09 0.82 -4.67
N ARG A 85 12.79 0.51 -4.61
CA ARG A 85 11.69 1.48 -4.43
C ARG A 85 11.12 1.46 -3.02
N THR A 86 11.30 0.36 -2.29
CA THR A 86 10.79 0.17 -0.93
C THR A 86 11.89 0.34 0.12
N LYS A 87 11.64 1.13 1.17
CA LYS A 87 12.61 1.35 2.25
C LYS A 87 12.63 0.24 3.31
N ARG A 88 11.51 -0.46 3.50
CA ARG A 88 11.35 -1.52 4.53
C ARG A 88 11.89 -2.89 4.12
N TYR A 89 12.22 -3.06 2.85
CA TYR A 89 12.71 -4.31 2.30
C TYR A 89 14.09 -4.10 1.72
N HIS A 90 15.03 -4.96 2.10
CA HIS A 90 16.37 -5.03 1.56
C HIS A 90 16.44 -6.17 0.53
N PHE A 91 16.85 -5.83 -0.70
CA PHE A 91 17.01 -6.81 -1.77
C PHE A 91 18.47 -7.23 -1.90
N ARG A 92 18.70 -8.52 -2.08
CA ARG A 92 20.02 -9.08 -2.37
C ARG A 92 19.90 -10.31 -3.26
N ILE A 93 20.93 -10.60 -4.04
CA ILE A 93 21.01 -11.84 -4.80
C ILE A 93 21.79 -12.84 -3.92
N ARG A 94 21.13 -13.92 -3.52
CA ARG A 94 21.71 -14.96 -2.64
C ARG A 94 22.64 -15.90 -3.40
N HIS A 95 22.23 -16.23 -4.63
CA HIS A 95 22.96 -17.15 -5.50
C HIS A 95 22.87 -16.66 -6.93
N ALA A 96 23.99 -16.71 -7.64
CA ALA A 96 24.08 -16.42 -9.06
C ALA A 96 25.07 -17.39 -9.71
N SER A 97 24.70 -17.93 -10.87
CA SER A 97 25.49 -18.86 -11.66
C SER A 97 25.17 -18.67 -13.15
N SER A 98 25.69 -19.52 -14.03
CA SER A 98 25.38 -19.48 -15.46
C SER A 98 23.94 -19.90 -15.79
N THR A 99 23.33 -20.73 -14.93
CA THR A 99 22.02 -21.35 -15.16
C THR A 99 20.97 -21.05 -14.10
N ARG A 100 21.39 -20.61 -12.91
CA ARG A 100 20.51 -20.43 -11.74
C ARG A 100 20.75 -19.08 -11.09
N PHE A 101 19.69 -18.43 -10.64
CA PHE A 101 19.80 -17.31 -9.70
C PHE A 101 18.72 -17.39 -8.63
N VAL A 102 19.00 -16.81 -7.47
CA VAL A 102 18.00 -16.63 -6.41
C VAL A 102 18.13 -15.22 -5.87
N ALA A 103 17.12 -14.39 -6.09
CA ALA A 103 17.02 -13.08 -5.46
C ALA A 103 16.11 -13.15 -4.23
N GLU A 104 16.48 -12.40 -3.20
CA GLU A 104 15.83 -12.37 -1.90
C GLU A 104 15.47 -10.94 -1.52
N ALA A 105 14.27 -10.76 -0.98
CA ALA A 105 13.79 -9.53 -0.38
C ALA A 105 13.49 -9.79 1.10
N ASN A 106 14.26 -9.15 1.98
CA ASN A 106 14.09 -9.25 3.43
C ASN A 106 13.41 -7.98 3.96
N GLY A 107 12.20 -8.15 4.47
CA GLY A 107 11.42 -7.11 5.12
C GLY A 107 11.75 -7.03 6.61
N ASP A 108 12.32 -5.91 7.03
CA ASP A 108 12.39 -5.50 8.43
C ASP A 108 11.21 -4.54 8.67
N LEU A 109 10.07 -5.09 9.09
CA LEU A 109 8.79 -4.36 9.10
C LEU A 109 8.63 -3.48 10.35
N ASN A 110 9.36 -3.79 11.41
CA ASN A 110 9.32 -3.13 12.71
C ASN A 110 10.65 -2.42 13.08
N ASN A 111 11.66 -2.46 12.19
CA ASN A 111 12.99 -1.88 12.36
C ASN A 111 13.75 -2.44 13.58
N ASP A 112 13.50 -3.70 13.94
CA ASP A 112 14.21 -4.42 15.00
C ASP A 112 15.46 -5.15 14.49
N LYS A 113 15.80 -5.00 13.20
CA LYS A 113 16.89 -5.69 12.49
C LYS A 113 16.68 -7.20 12.37
N ILE A 114 15.47 -7.69 12.63
CA ILE A 114 15.03 -9.06 12.38
C ILE A 114 14.18 -9.04 11.12
N CYS A 115 14.50 -9.91 10.17
CA CYS A 115 13.65 -10.06 8.99
C CYS A 115 12.34 -10.74 9.41
N ASP A 116 11.23 -9.99 9.39
CA ASP A 116 9.88 -10.44 9.71
C ASP A 116 9.20 -11.17 8.54
N ASP A 117 9.53 -10.78 7.29
CA ASP A 117 8.97 -11.34 6.06
C ASP A 117 10.09 -11.49 5.03
N THR A 118 10.31 -12.70 4.52
CA THR A 118 11.34 -12.97 3.50
C THR A 118 10.71 -13.59 2.26
N TRP A 119 10.85 -12.89 1.13
CA TRP A 119 10.43 -13.36 -0.18
C TRP A 119 11.62 -13.68 -1.06
N THR A 120 11.54 -14.78 -1.81
CA THR A 120 12.55 -15.15 -2.79
C THR A 120 11.92 -15.35 -4.16
N ILE A 121 12.68 -15.05 -5.21
CA ILE A 121 12.35 -15.40 -6.59
C ILE A 121 13.53 -16.13 -7.23
N ASP A 122 13.24 -17.15 -8.03
CA ASP A 122 14.23 -17.89 -8.81
C ASP A 122 14.22 -17.51 -10.30
N GLU A 123 15.08 -18.16 -11.09
CA GLU A 123 15.15 -17.96 -12.55
C GLU A 123 13.86 -18.30 -13.30
N ASN A 124 13.00 -19.15 -12.73
CA ASN A 124 11.74 -19.54 -13.34
C ASN A 124 10.60 -18.58 -12.96
N GLY A 125 10.87 -17.56 -12.14
CA GLY A 125 9.89 -16.62 -11.63
C GLY A 125 9.01 -17.19 -10.51
N VAL A 126 9.43 -18.31 -9.90
CA VAL A 126 8.72 -18.90 -8.77
C VAL A 126 8.98 -18.06 -7.53
N LEU A 127 7.91 -17.47 -7.01
CA LEU A 127 7.92 -16.71 -5.76
C LEU A 127 7.66 -17.64 -4.58
N ALA A 128 8.58 -17.66 -3.62
CA ALA A 128 8.40 -18.36 -2.35
C ALA A 128 8.51 -17.37 -1.19
N ASN A 129 7.64 -17.55 -0.19
CA ASN A 129 7.84 -16.93 1.13
C ASN A 129 8.58 -17.96 2.00
N VAL A 130 9.69 -17.53 2.58
CA VAL A 130 10.60 -18.38 3.35
C VAL A 130 10.42 -18.17 4.87
N LYS A 131 9.66 -17.15 5.26
CA LYS A 131 9.45 -16.77 6.66
C LYS A 131 8.13 -16.02 6.87
#